data_AF-A0A349K0P1-F1
#
_entry.id   AF-A0A349K0P1-F1
#
_cell.length_a   1.000
_cell.length_b   1.000
_cell.length_c   1.000
_cell.angle_alpha   90.00
_cell.angle_beta   90.00
_cell.angle_gamma   90.00
#
_symmetry.space_group_name_H-M   'P 1'
#
loop_
_entity.id
_entity.type
_entity.pdbx_description
1 polymer ?
#
loop_
_entity_poly.entity_id
_entity_poly.type
_entity_poly.pdbx_seq_one_letter_code
_entity_poly.pdbx_strand_id
1 'polypeptide(L)'
;KTLKLTAQLYPLVAGDSRTVRLEIEKGGQWIEVARTTAIEQGWTAPFRVENWDDSRAHHYRVVHGAGSVYKGLIRRNPVDKDEIIVASFTGNSIHPAHGGDISRQDIINNIKKVDADVLFFSGDQVYDHHKHYAAWLKFGRDFGEIIKNRPTLCLPDDHDAGQPNLWGESGKVSTLGGASDGGYSRPGVYVQEVERAQTSHLPDPTDPHKIGQGIGVWFTNLNWGKVDFAILEDRKFKTGPAGRVPKQGPRPDHIRNPEYDPASVDVEGAVLLGQRQLKFLDKWAQDWRHADMKVALSATIFCGGAHIHGGANGRLHADMDSNGWPQTGRHRALAALRKGFAFHCAGDQHLGTIFHHGLDEYRDAIWSFCVPSIANLYLRWWEPLEPGVNREPGAPGYTGDHLDGFHNKVTNYAAANPAKKPAGNILNTRSAGFGIVRLNTKKREITMECWPRNVDITNPATRQYPGWPRTISQYDNYAPPSWGTLGELTFDVEDPVVQLIDATTREVLYTVRANGKTFTPGAPKGKAFIVKAGKHAPDTVISQKAQVGSAPHSVTLK
;
A
#
# COMPACT_ATOMS: atom_id res chain seq x y z
N LYS A 1 -2.77 24.00 -3.70
CA LYS A 1 -2.55 22.75 -2.93
C LYS A 1 -2.86 23.03 -1.46
N THR A 2 -2.99 22.00 -0.62
CA THR A 2 -3.30 22.16 0.81
C THR A 2 -2.30 21.33 1.61
N LEU A 3 -1.73 21.91 2.67
CA LEU A 3 -0.94 21.18 3.65
C LEU A 3 -1.86 20.71 4.77
N LYS A 4 -1.81 19.41 5.07
CA LYS A 4 -2.37 18.82 6.28
C LYS A 4 -1.22 18.23 7.11
N LEU A 5 -1.26 18.48 8.41
CA LEU A 5 -0.25 18.03 9.36
C LEU A 5 -0.94 17.73 10.69
N THR A 6 -0.58 16.62 11.33
CA THR A 6 -1.11 16.29 12.66
C THR A 6 0.03 16.23 13.65
N ALA A 7 -0.02 17.09 14.66
CA ALA A 7 0.90 17.01 15.79
C ALA A 7 0.31 16.08 16.86
N GLN A 8 1.14 15.19 17.38
CA GLN A 8 0.79 14.34 18.53
C GLN A 8 1.36 14.96 19.80
N LEU A 9 0.50 15.25 20.78
CA LEU A 9 0.90 15.80 22.08
C LEU A 9 1.00 14.69 23.13
N TYR A 10 1.81 14.92 24.15
CA TYR A 10 1.73 14.22 25.43
C TYR A 10 0.47 14.68 26.20
N PRO A 11 -0.01 13.93 27.21
CA PRO A 11 -1.16 14.35 27.99
C PRO A 11 -0.93 15.72 28.61
N LEU A 12 -1.89 16.62 28.48
CA LEU A 12 -1.83 17.96 29.07
C LEU A 12 -2.58 17.96 30.40
N VAL A 13 -2.02 18.63 31.42
CA VAL A 13 -2.69 18.75 32.72
C VAL A 13 -3.84 19.75 32.65
N ALA A 14 -4.75 19.72 33.63
CA ALA A 14 -5.79 20.74 33.73
C ALA A 14 -5.16 22.14 33.87
N GLY A 15 -5.62 23.10 33.07
CA GLY A 15 -5.09 24.47 33.04
C GLY A 15 -4.06 24.75 31.94
N ASP A 16 -3.41 23.73 31.38
CA ASP A 16 -2.55 23.94 30.20
C ASP A 16 -3.35 24.47 29.02
N SER A 17 -2.76 25.36 28.21
CA SER A 17 -3.42 25.81 26.98
C SER A 17 -3.69 24.61 26.07
N ARG A 18 -4.88 24.53 25.47
CA ARG A 18 -5.17 23.57 24.39
C ARG A 18 -4.83 24.15 23.02
N THR A 19 -4.36 25.38 22.94
CA THR A 19 -4.00 26.01 21.66
C THR A 19 -2.62 25.53 21.22
N VAL A 20 -2.55 25.07 19.96
CA VAL A 20 -1.31 24.69 19.29
C VAL A 20 -1.18 25.51 18.02
N ARG A 21 0.03 26.02 17.75
CA ARG A 21 0.33 26.83 16.57
C ARG A 21 1.28 26.08 15.64
N LEU A 22 1.07 26.23 14.35
CA LEU A 22 2.02 25.86 13.30
C LEU A 22 2.62 27.14 12.74
N GLU A 23 3.95 27.23 12.82
CA GLU A 23 4.71 28.38 12.37
C GLU A 23 5.74 27.93 11.32
N ILE A 24 6.02 28.77 10.34
CA ILE A 24 7.08 28.55 9.35
C ILE A 24 8.07 29.70 9.36
N GLU A 25 9.30 29.41 8.97
CA GLU A 25 10.35 30.41 8.86
C GLU A 25 10.27 31.13 7.51
N LYS A 26 10.16 32.47 7.55
CA LYS A 26 10.16 33.36 6.38
C LYS A 26 11.02 34.59 6.69
N GLY A 27 12.07 34.82 5.91
CA GLY A 27 12.97 35.97 6.11
C GLY A 27 13.65 36.00 7.48
N GLY A 28 13.98 34.83 8.05
CA GLY A 28 14.57 34.71 9.39
C GLY A 28 13.59 34.93 10.54
N GLN A 29 12.29 35.08 10.26
CA GLN A 29 11.24 35.23 11.26
C GLN A 29 10.27 34.05 11.22
N TRP A 30 9.76 33.67 12.40
CA TRP A 30 8.71 32.65 12.52
C TRP A 30 7.34 33.29 12.35
N ILE A 31 6.57 32.81 11.38
CA ILE A 31 5.24 33.32 11.07
C ILE A 31 4.23 32.21 11.33
N GLU A 32 3.21 32.50 12.14
CA GLU A 32 2.06 31.63 12.36
C GLU A 32 1.26 31.49 11.05
N VAL A 33 1.13 30.25 10.57
CA VAL A 33 0.36 29.93 9.35
C VAL A 33 -0.90 29.14 9.64
N ALA A 34 -0.98 28.50 10.81
CA ALA A 34 -2.21 27.90 11.30
C ALA A 34 -2.20 27.78 12.82
N ARG A 35 -3.41 27.67 13.38
CA ARG A 35 -3.65 27.41 14.80
C ARG A 35 -4.80 26.44 14.94
N THR A 36 -4.73 25.60 15.96
CA THR A 36 -5.79 24.63 16.25
C THR A 36 -5.94 24.44 17.75
N THR A 37 -7.04 23.81 18.15
CA THR A 37 -7.26 23.36 19.53
C THR A 37 -6.97 21.86 19.60
N ALA A 38 -6.13 21.45 20.54
CA ALA A 38 -5.84 20.05 20.80
C ALA A 38 -7.13 19.29 21.10
N ILE A 39 -7.32 18.17 20.41
CA ILE A 39 -8.41 17.24 20.65
C ILE A 39 -7.95 16.31 21.76
N GLU A 40 -8.56 16.41 22.94
CA GLU A 40 -8.10 15.70 24.15
C GLU A 40 -8.18 14.18 24.01
N GLN A 41 -9.18 13.69 23.28
CA GLN A 41 -9.26 12.28 22.91
C GLN A 41 -8.07 11.92 22.02
N GLY A 42 -7.09 11.19 22.55
CA GLY A 42 -5.82 10.88 21.87
C GLY A 42 -4.85 12.06 21.70
N TRP A 43 -5.11 13.23 22.30
CA TRP A 43 -4.20 14.39 22.35
C TRP A 43 -3.58 14.82 21.00
N THR A 44 -4.38 14.87 19.95
CA THR A 44 -3.94 15.27 18.60
C THR A 44 -4.27 16.73 18.29
N ALA A 45 -3.40 17.40 17.53
CA ALA A 45 -3.61 18.74 17.00
C ALA A 45 -3.49 18.73 15.46
N PRO A 46 -4.60 18.51 14.72
CA PRO A 46 -4.61 18.56 13.27
C PRO A 46 -4.62 20.02 12.77
N PHE A 47 -3.79 20.28 11.77
CA PHE A 47 -3.63 21.55 11.07
C PHE A 47 -4.03 21.42 9.60
N ARG A 48 -4.56 22.52 9.05
CA ARG A 48 -4.84 22.68 7.63
C ARG A 48 -4.38 24.06 7.20
N VAL A 49 -3.54 24.11 6.17
CA VAL A 49 -3.08 25.36 5.55
C VAL A 49 -3.45 25.32 4.08
N GLU A 50 -4.42 26.14 3.70
CA GLU A 50 -4.86 26.29 2.30
C GLU A 50 -3.85 27.08 1.47
N ASN A 51 -3.92 26.92 0.15
CA ASN A 51 -3.05 27.60 -0.80
C ASN A 51 -1.55 27.41 -0.49
N TRP A 52 -1.21 26.21 -0.04
CA TRP A 52 0.16 25.84 0.28
C TRP A 52 1.03 25.81 -0.98
N ASP A 53 2.20 26.43 -0.92
CA ASP A 53 3.24 26.38 -1.95
C ASP A 53 4.15 25.17 -1.69
N ASP A 54 3.84 24.04 -2.35
CA ASP A 54 4.62 22.82 -2.30
C ASP A 54 5.86 22.86 -3.22
N SER A 55 6.12 23.95 -3.97
CA SER A 55 7.34 24.08 -4.78
C SER A 55 8.60 24.39 -3.95
N ARG A 56 8.41 24.77 -2.69
CA ARG A 56 9.47 25.19 -1.76
C ARG A 56 9.49 24.32 -0.52
N ALA A 57 10.69 24.15 0.04
CA ALA A 57 10.84 23.55 1.36
C ALA A 57 10.61 24.64 2.42
N HIS A 58 9.93 24.28 3.50
CA HIS A 58 9.62 25.20 4.60
C HIS A 58 10.12 24.61 5.91
N HIS A 59 11.06 25.29 6.57
CA HIS A 59 11.34 25.00 7.97
C HIS A 59 10.09 25.37 8.78
N TYR A 60 9.63 24.42 9.59
CA TYR A 60 8.44 24.62 10.41
C TYR A 60 8.73 24.32 11.87
N ARG A 61 7.87 24.86 12.73
CA ARG A 61 7.78 24.48 14.12
C ARG A 61 6.33 24.40 14.57
N VAL A 62 6.03 23.41 15.41
CA VAL A 62 4.80 23.33 16.18
C VAL A 62 5.08 23.90 17.56
N VAL A 63 4.26 24.86 18.01
CA VAL A 63 4.41 25.54 19.29
C VAL A 63 3.19 25.28 20.16
N HIS A 64 3.42 24.90 21.41
CA HIS A 64 2.37 24.66 22.40
C HIS A 64 2.66 25.44 23.70
N GLY A 65 1.63 26.09 24.24
CA GLY A 65 1.69 26.81 25.50
C GLY A 65 2.76 27.91 25.55
N ALA A 66 3.46 28.00 26.69
CA ALA A 66 4.45 29.03 26.97
C ALA A 66 5.82 28.81 26.27
N GLY A 67 6.05 27.68 25.59
CA GLY A 67 7.33 27.48 24.91
C GLY A 67 7.71 26.08 24.44
N SER A 68 6.82 25.08 24.48
CA SER A 68 7.15 23.75 23.92
C SER A 68 7.22 23.84 22.39
N VAL A 69 8.37 23.48 21.80
CA VAL A 69 8.62 23.59 20.36
C VAL A 69 9.09 22.26 19.77
N TYR A 70 8.45 21.84 18.69
CA TYR A 70 8.90 20.72 17.85
C TYR A 70 9.20 21.20 16.44
N LYS A 71 10.44 21.02 15.96
CA LYS A 71 10.93 21.56 14.67
C LYS A 71 11.14 20.47 13.62
N GLY A 72 10.90 20.81 12.37
CA GLY A 72 11.18 19.94 11.22
C GLY A 72 11.24 20.69 9.90
N LEU A 73 11.15 19.92 8.81
CA LEU A 73 11.13 20.41 7.44
C LEU A 73 9.90 19.85 6.69
N ILE A 74 9.07 20.73 6.16
CA ILE A 74 8.11 20.33 5.12
C ILE A 74 8.86 20.40 3.81
N ARG A 75 9.07 19.25 3.16
CA ARG A 75 9.81 19.16 1.90
C ARG A 75 9.03 19.82 0.76
N ARG A 76 9.75 20.33 -0.24
CA ARG A 76 9.16 20.63 -1.55
C ARG A 76 8.77 19.33 -2.25
N ASN A 77 7.73 19.39 -3.05
CA ASN A 77 7.32 18.35 -3.97
C ASN A 77 8.42 18.14 -5.03
N PRO A 78 9.05 16.95 -5.11
CA PRO A 78 10.25 16.71 -5.91
C PRO A 78 9.92 16.39 -7.38
N VAL A 79 9.14 17.24 -8.04
CA VAL A 79 8.70 17.04 -9.44
C VAL A 79 9.84 17.08 -10.47
N ASP A 80 11.00 17.59 -10.05
CA ASP A 80 12.25 17.67 -10.81
C ASP A 80 13.16 16.45 -10.62
N LYS A 81 12.85 15.52 -9.71
CA LYS A 81 13.61 14.27 -9.56
C LYS A 81 13.20 13.24 -10.61
N ASP A 82 14.19 12.56 -11.17
CA ASP A 82 14.00 11.40 -12.06
C ASP A 82 13.62 10.13 -11.27
N GLU A 83 13.94 10.07 -9.98
CA GLU A 83 13.65 8.94 -9.09
C GLU A 83 13.02 9.40 -7.78
N ILE A 84 11.88 8.78 -7.43
CA ILE A 84 11.20 8.94 -6.14
C ILE A 84 11.43 7.69 -5.29
N ILE A 85 11.96 7.87 -4.08
CA ILE A 85 12.31 6.77 -3.18
C ILE A 85 11.26 6.67 -2.07
N VAL A 86 10.58 5.53 -1.99
CA VAL A 86 9.60 5.22 -0.95
C VAL A 86 10.21 4.24 0.05
N ALA A 87 10.34 4.66 1.30
CA ALA A 87 10.69 3.75 2.39
C ALA A 87 9.42 3.15 2.99
N SER A 88 9.31 1.82 2.98
CA SER A 88 8.06 1.12 3.28
C SER A 88 8.22 0.17 4.47
N PHE A 89 7.24 0.18 5.37
CA PHE A 89 7.29 -0.46 6.68
C PHE A 89 5.97 -1.12 7.05
N THR A 90 6.05 -2.19 7.84
CA THR A 90 4.90 -2.85 8.47
C THR A 90 5.33 -3.53 9.77
N GLY A 91 4.39 -3.93 10.61
CA GLY A 91 4.63 -4.87 11.71
C GLY A 91 5.72 -4.43 12.71
N ASN A 92 5.43 -3.39 13.50
CA ASN A 92 6.32 -2.85 14.53
C ASN A 92 6.08 -3.44 15.93
N SER A 93 6.19 -4.77 16.08
CA SER A 93 6.00 -5.43 17.39
C SER A 93 6.86 -4.82 18.51
N ILE A 94 6.29 -4.80 19.71
CA ILE A 94 6.94 -4.29 20.93
C ILE A 94 7.45 -5.43 21.84
N HIS A 95 7.21 -6.69 21.48
CA HIS A 95 7.51 -7.83 22.35
C HIS A 95 9.00 -8.22 22.32
N PRO A 96 9.71 -8.23 23.47
CA PRO A 96 11.14 -8.56 23.51
C PRO A 96 11.49 -9.95 22.97
N ALA A 97 10.60 -10.94 23.15
CA ALA A 97 10.78 -12.31 22.67
C ALA A 97 11.00 -12.41 21.14
N HIS A 98 10.68 -11.34 20.40
CA HIS A 98 10.82 -11.26 18.94
C HIS A 98 11.68 -10.07 18.49
N GLY A 99 12.43 -9.46 19.42
CA GLY A 99 13.26 -8.28 19.16
C GLY A 99 12.48 -6.97 19.10
N GLY A 100 11.25 -6.92 19.63
CA GLY A 100 10.41 -5.73 19.62
C GLY A 100 10.89 -4.60 20.55
N ASP A 101 11.83 -4.87 21.44
CA ASP A 101 12.54 -3.92 22.30
C ASP A 101 13.83 -3.37 21.66
N ILE A 102 14.33 -4.00 20.60
CA ILE A 102 15.55 -3.58 19.91
C ILE A 102 15.34 -2.21 19.24
N SER A 103 16.33 -1.33 19.35
CA SER A 103 16.30 0.02 18.77
C SER A 103 15.97 0.02 17.28
N ARG A 104 15.29 1.07 16.81
CA ARG A 104 14.99 1.32 15.38
C ARG A 104 16.06 2.18 14.69
N GLN A 105 17.17 2.49 15.37
CA GLN A 105 18.20 3.41 14.87
C GLN A 105 18.85 2.94 13.56
N ASP A 106 18.94 1.62 13.33
CA ASP A 106 19.41 1.05 12.06
C ASP A 106 18.55 1.52 10.88
N ILE A 107 17.21 1.45 11.03
CA ILE A 107 16.25 1.96 10.05
C ILE A 107 16.45 3.47 9.89
N ILE A 108 16.43 4.23 10.99
CA ILE A 108 16.55 5.69 10.96
C ILE A 108 17.81 6.14 10.20
N ASN A 109 18.95 5.50 10.47
CA ASN A 109 20.21 5.79 9.80
C ASN A 109 20.15 5.46 8.31
N ASN A 110 19.63 4.29 7.93
CA ASN A 110 19.53 3.90 6.53
C ASN A 110 18.59 4.80 5.73
N ILE A 111 17.43 5.15 6.28
CA ILE A 111 16.45 6.03 5.61
C ILE A 111 16.99 7.45 5.41
N LYS A 112 17.80 7.95 6.35
CA LYS A 112 18.52 9.20 6.15
C LYS A 112 19.58 9.10 5.05
N LYS A 113 20.32 7.99 4.98
CA LYS A 113 21.37 7.76 3.97
C LYS A 113 20.81 7.69 2.56
N VAL A 114 19.70 6.98 2.34
CA VAL A 114 19.04 6.94 1.02
C VAL A 114 18.21 8.18 0.70
N ASP A 115 18.05 9.06 1.69
CA ASP A 115 17.20 10.23 1.66
C ASP A 115 15.82 9.96 1.04
N ALA A 116 15.07 9.01 1.62
CA ALA A 116 13.74 8.65 1.13
C ALA A 116 12.83 9.89 0.99
N ASP A 117 12.08 9.95 -0.10
CA ASP A 117 11.18 11.07 -0.42
C ASP A 117 9.83 10.94 0.29
N VAL A 118 9.37 9.70 0.49
CA VAL A 118 8.09 9.37 1.14
C VAL A 118 8.31 8.20 2.11
N LEU A 119 7.66 8.26 3.28
CA LEU A 119 7.58 7.14 4.21
C LEU A 119 6.20 6.51 4.10
N PHE A 120 6.12 5.18 4.02
CA PHE A 120 4.88 4.42 4.01
C PHE A 120 4.88 3.40 5.15
N PHE A 121 3.93 3.55 6.07
CA PHE A 121 3.64 2.58 7.12
C PHE A 121 2.30 1.93 6.79
N SER A 122 2.32 0.67 6.36
CA SER A 122 1.13 0.01 5.79
C SER A 122 0.13 -0.47 6.84
N GLY A 123 0.56 -0.66 8.07
CA GLY A 123 -0.25 -1.28 9.12
C GLY A 123 0.62 -1.65 10.31
N ASP A 124 -0.01 -1.96 11.43
CA ASP A 124 0.62 -2.53 12.61
C ASP A 124 1.75 -1.66 13.19
N GLN A 125 1.51 -0.36 13.27
CA GLN A 125 2.46 0.53 13.93
C GLN A 125 2.39 0.34 15.46
N VAL A 126 1.22 -0.04 15.96
CA VAL A 126 0.91 -0.26 17.37
C VAL A 126 0.40 -1.69 17.59
N TYR A 127 1.09 -2.45 18.44
CA TYR A 127 0.68 -3.81 18.84
C TYR A 127 -0.03 -3.89 20.20
N ASP A 128 -0.04 -2.81 20.97
CA ASP A 128 -0.77 -2.78 22.25
C ASP A 128 -2.26 -2.57 21.96
N HIS A 129 -3.03 -3.65 22.07
CA HIS A 129 -4.45 -3.66 21.76
C HIS A 129 -5.32 -2.85 22.73
N HIS A 130 -4.78 -2.36 23.84
CA HIS A 130 -5.53 -1.71 24.92
C HIS A 130 -5.10 -0.27 25.17
N LYS A 131 -3.84 0.08 24.85
CA LYS A 131 -3.24 1.39 25.14
C LYS A 131 -2.67 2.03 23.88
N HIS A 132 -3.51 2.19 22.85
CA HIS A 132 -3.09 2.71 21.55
C HIS A 132 -2.33 4.03 21.67
N TYR A 133 -2.87 5.02 22.37
CA TYR A 133 -2.22 6.32 22.51
C TYR A 133 -0.80 6.24 23.10
N ALA A 134 -0.59 5.44 24.15
CA ALA A 134 0.74 5.28 24.75
C ALA A 134 1.74 4.61 23.79
N ALA A 135 1.28 3.62 23.03
CA ALA A 135 2.07 2.95 22.01
C ALA A 135 2.32 3.85 20.79
N TRP A 136 1.36 4.69 20.41
CA TRP A 136 1.51 5.68 19.34
C TRP A 136 2.54 6.77 19.71
N LEU A 137 2.58 7.19 20.97
CA LEU A 137 3.67 8.04 21.46
C LEU A 137 5.04 7.35 21.38
N LYS A 138 5.11 6.03 21.60
CA LYS A 138 6.34 5.25 21.40
C LYS A 138 6.74 5.23 19.93
N PHE A 139 5.81 4.99 19.03
CA PHE A 139 6.04 5.09 17.58
C PHE A 139 6.61 6.46 17.19
N GLY A 140 6.02 7.55 17.72
CA GLY A 140 6.53 8.91 17.52
C GLY A 140 7.96 9.12 18.05
N ARG A 141 8.34 8.48 19.16
CA ARG A 141 9.73 8.52 19.67
C ARG A 141 10.69 7.71 18.79
N ASP A 142 10.26 6.55 18.31
CA ASP A 142 11.09 5.65 17.52
C ASP A 142 11.38 6.22 16.11
N PHE A 143 10.38 6.86 15.47
CA PHE A 143 10.47 7.30 14.08
C PHE A 143 10.37 8.82 13.87
N GLY A 144 10.14 9.60 14.92
CA GLY A 144 9.94 11.05 14.84
C GLY A 144 11.08 11.79 14.14
N GLU A 145 12.30 11.27 14.21
CA GLU A 145 13.47 11.84 13.55
C GLU A 145 13.36 11.86 12.00
N ILE A 146 12.75 10.85 11.40
CA ILE A 146 12.51 10.80 9.94
C ILE A 146 11.15 11.37 9.55
N ILE A 147 10.11 11.15 10.37
CA ILE A 147 8.73 11.61 10.12
C ILE A 147 8.66 13.13 10.08
N LYS A 148 9.38 13.84 10.98
CA LYS A 148 9.31 15.30 11.07
C LYS A 148 9.82 16.04 9.81
N ASN A 149 10.44 15.32 8.89
CA ASN A 149 11.11 15.88 7.72
C ASN A 149 10.62 15.29 6.39
N ARG A 150 9.61 14.41 6.38
CA ARG A 150 9.17 13.67 5.18
C ARG A 150 7.66 13.47 5.19
N PRO A 151 6.98 13.60 4.04
CA PRO A 151 5.63 13.10 3.88
C PRO A 151 5.55 11.65 4.37
N THR A 152 4.61 11.39 5.26
CA THR A 152 4.39 10.08 5.86
C THR A 152 2.97 9.65 5.52
N LEU A 153 2.84 8.49 4.91
CA LEU A 153 1.58 7.83 4.61
C LEU A 153 1.44 6.69 5.62
N CYS A 154 0.43 6.75 6.47
CA CYS A 154 0.22 5.77 7.54
C CYS A 154 -1.20 5.22 7.43
N LEU A 155 -1.31 3.90 7.48
CA LEU A 155 -2.57 3.17 7.38
C LEU A 155 -2.74 2.34 8.67
N PRO A 156 -3.90 2.41 9.33
CA PRO A 156 -4.27 1.46 10.37
C PRO A 156 -4.48 0.07 9.79
N ASP A 157 -4.01 -0.94 10.53
CA ASP A 157 -4.45 -2.33 10.38
C ASP A 157 -5.08 -2.84 11.68
N ASP A 158 -5.24 -4.15 11.80
CA ASP A 158 -5.90 -4.84 12.90
C ASP A 158 -5.31 -4.55 14.27
N HIS A 159 -3.99 -4.64 14.43
CA HIS A 159 -3.36 -4.40 15.72
C HIS A 159 -3.52 -2.94 16.17
N ASP A 160 -3.52 -1.98 15.23
CA ASP A 160 -3.78 -0.57 15.52
C ASP A 160 -5.22 -0.36 16.01
N ALA A 161 -6.19 -1.05 15.39
CA ALA A 161 -7.59 -1.05 15.80
C ALA A 161 -7.86 -1.80 17.13
N GLY A 162 -6.82 -2.43 17.70
CA GLY A 162 -6.88 -3.11 18.98
C GLY A 162 -7.50 -4.50 18.93
N GLN A 163 -7.30 -5.21 17.82
CA GLN A 163 -7.76 -6.58 17.59
C GLN A 163 -6.72 -7.39 16.77
N PRO A 164 -6.75 -8.73 16.77
CA PRO A 164 -5.72 -9.54 16.11
C PRO A 164 -6.00 -9.86 14.63
N ASN A 165 -7.15 -9.43 14.10
CA ASN A 165 -7.57 -9.48 12.69
C ASN A 165 -8.62 -8.38 12.47
N LEU A 166 -8.70 -7.79 11.27
CA LEU A 166 -9.64 -6.70 10.97
C LEU A 166 -10.49 -6.98 9.74
N TRP A 167 -11.79 -7.06 10.00
CA TRP A 167 -12.85 -7.30 9.04
C TRP A 167 -13.85 -6.16 9.17
N GLY A 168 -13.53 -4.97 8.67
CA GLY A 168 -14.23 -3.76 9.11
C GLY A 168 -15.75 -3.79 8.94
N GLU A 169 -16.30 -4.63 8.05
CA GLU A 169 -17.75 -4.89 7.86
C GLU A 169 -18.57 -3.59 7.92
N SER A 170 -18.08 -2.55 7.24
CA SER A 170 -18.70 -1.22 7.20
C SER A 170 -19.03 -0.64 8.59
N GLY A 171 -18.15 -0.85 9.58
CA GLY A 171 -18.27 -0.27 10.91
C GLY A 171 -19.18 -1.04 11.86
N LYS A 172 -19.50 -2.30 11.56
CA LYS A 172 -20.25 -3.19 12.48
C LYS A 172 -19.53 -3.30 13.84
N VAL A 173 -20.29 -3.52 14.92
CA VAL A 173 -19.74 -3.97 16.21
C VAL A 173 -19.50 -5.46 16.13
N SER A 174 -18.26 -5.87 16.41
CA SER A 174 -17.91 -7.29 16.51
C SER A 174 -18.10 -7.79 17.94
N THR A 175 -18.58 -9.02 18.07
CA THR A 175 -18.85 -9.66 19.38
C THR A 175 -18.05 -10.95 19.59
N LEU A 176 -17.41 -11.49 18.55
CA LEU A 176 -16.62 -12.71 18.65
C LEU A 176 -15.13 -12.42 18.86
N GLY A 177 -14.44 -13.38 19.47
CA GLY A 177 -12.98 -13.39 19.53
C GLY A 177 -12.35 -13.31 18.12
N GLY A 178 -11.29 -12.52 17.99
CA GLY A 178 -10.60 -12.28 16.72
C GLY A 178 -11.41 -11.49 15.70
N ALA A 179 -12.51 -10.87 16.13
CA ALA A 179 -13.44 -10.11 15.31
C ALA A 179 -14.02 -10.84 14.09
N SER A 180 -14.01 -12.17 14.11
CA SER A 180 -14.32 -13.01 12.94
C SER A 180 -15.76 -12.89 12.44
N ASP A 181 -16.70 -12.37 13.24
CA ASP A 181 -18.08 -12.04 12.83
C ASP A 181 -18.20 -10.72 12.05
N GLY A 182 -17.09 -10.04 11.77
CA GLY A 182 -17.09 -8.74 11.10
C GLY A 182 -17.30 -7.60 12.09
N GLY A 183 -16.53 -6.54 11.92
CA GLY A 183 -16.60 -5.28 12.63
C GLY A 183 -15.39 -4.98 13.51
N TYR A 184 -15.60 -4.04 14.42
CA TYR A 184 -14.63 -3.59 15.39
C TYR A 184 -14.99 -4.13 16.77
N SER A 185 -14.00 -4.72 17.47
CA SER A 185 -14.15 -5.14 18.87
C SER A 185 -14.10 -3.97 19.85
N ARG A 186 -13.59 -2.81 19.40
CA ARG A 186 -13.53 -1.57 20.17
C ARG A 186 -14.67 -0.63 19.77
N PRO A 187 -15.18 0.21 20.70
CA PRO A 187 -16.21 1.20 20.38
C PRO A 187 -15.77 2.16 19.27
N GLY A 188 -16.70 2.61 18.43
CA GLY A 188 -16.40 3.53 17.32
C GLY A 188 -15.63 4.80 17.71
N VAL A 189 -15.80 5.32 18.92
CA VAL A 189 -15.03 6.49 19.43
C VAL A 189 -13.54 6.20 19.59
N TYR A 190 -13.18 4.96 19.97
CA TYR A 190 -11.79 4.50 20.00
C TYR A 190 -11.23 4.38 18.59
N VAL A 191 -12.00 3.78 17.67
CA VAL A 191 -11.59 3.64 16.27
C VAL A 191 -11.35 5.00 15.62
N GLN A 192 -12.20 5.99 15.89
CA GLN A 192 -12.00 7.37 15.44
C GLN A 192 -10.74 8.03 16.02
N GLU A 193 -10.33 7.68 17.24
CA GLU A 193 -9.07 8.15 17.83
C GLU A 193 -7.86 7.55 17.09
N VAL A 194 -7.86 6.23 16.86
CA VAL A 194 -6.84 5.51 16.10
C VAL A 194 -6.70 6.11 14.70
N GLU A 195 -7.80 6.22 13.96
CA GLU A 195 -7.82 6.81 12.62
C GLU A 195 -7.34 8.25 12.64
N ARG A 196 -7.78 9.08 13.59
CA ARG A 196 -7.30 10.47 13.65
C ARG A 196 -5.80 10.53 13.86
N ALA A 197 -5.23 9.71 14.73
CA ALA A 197 -3.80 9.70 14.98
C ALA A 197 -2.99 9.33 13.72
N GLN A 198 -3.50 8.39 12.94
CA GLN A 198 -2.77 7.79 11.82
C GLN A 198 -3.10 8.39 10.44
N THR A 199 -4.29 8.94 10.22
CA THR A 199 -4.75 9.31 8.86
C THR A 199 -5.21 10.75 8.71
N SER A 200 -5.34 11.53 9.79
CA SER A 200 -5.87 12.91 9.69
C SER A 200 -4.98 13.88 8.91
N HIS A 201 -3.70 13.54 8.72
CA HIS A 201 -2.74 14.30 7.91
C HIS A 201 -2.76 13.92 6.42
N LEU A 202 -3.49 12.87 6.04
CA LEU A 202 -3.67 12.49 4.64
C LEU A 202 -4.49 13.54 3.89
N PRO A 203 -4.42 13.58 2.54
CA PRO A 203 -5.35 14.34 1.72
C PRO A 203 -6.81 14.06 2.10
N ASP A 204 -7.71 14.98 1.75
CA ASP A 204 -9.12 14.77 2.10
C ASP A 204 -9.66 13.50 1.41
N PRO A 205 -10.51 12.72 2.11
CA PRO A 205 -11.06 11.50 1.55
C PRO A 205 -11.85 11.79 0.28
N THR A 206 -11.76 10.88 -0.69
CA THR A 206 -12.55 10.99 -1.93
C THR A 206 -14.05 10.88 -1.64
N ASP A 207 -14.41 10.13 -0.59
CA ASP A 207 -15.78 9.95 -0.15
C ASP A 207 -15.83 9.92 1.39
N PRO A 208 -16.09 11.06 2.07
CA PRO A 208 -16.04 11.17 3.53
C PRO A 208 -17.25 10.57 4.28
N HIS A 209 -18.22 9.94 3.61
CA HIS A 209 -19.43 9.46 4.29
C HIS A 209 -19.07 8.43 5.37
N LYS A 210 -19.47 8.74 6.60
CA LYS A 210 -19.27 7.86 7.75
C LYS A 210 -20.02 6.54 7.58
N ILE A 211 -19.51 5.52 8.24
CA ILE A 211 -20.12 4.18 8.27
C ILE A 211 -20.72 3.91 9.66
N GLY A 212 -21.01 2.64 9.99
CA GLY A 212 -21.51 2.26 11.31
C GLY A 212 -20.70 2.87 12.46
N GLN A 213 -21.29 2.99 13.64
CA GLN A 213 -20.66 3.59 14.83
C GLN A 213 -20.08 5.02 14.63
N GLY A 214 -20.45 5.72 13.54
CA GLY A 214 -19.91 7.04 13.22
C GLY A 214 -18.44 7.04 12.78
N ILE A 215 -17.88 5.88 12.44
CA ILE A 215 -16.49 5.71 12.01
C ILE A 215 -16.25 6.43 10.67
N GLY A 216 -15.08 7.05 10.54
CA GLY A 216 -14.68 7.79 9.35
C GLY A 216 -14.33 6.88 8.17
N VAL A 217 -14.17 7.52 7.01
CA VAL A 217 -13.63 6.92 5.79
C VAL A 217 -12.56 7.86 5.28
N TRP A 218 -11.38 7.33 4.99
CA TRP A 218 -10.16 8.09 4.73
C TRP A 218 -9.44 7.72 3.43
N PHE A 219 -9.92 6.74 2.64
CA PHE A 219 -9.31 6.43 1.35
C PHE A 219 -9.25 7.66 0.43
N THR A 220 -8.10 7.85 -0.21
CA THR A 220 -7.77 9.03 -1.01
C THR A 220 -6.55 8.77 -1.89
N ASN A 221 -6.02 9.79 -2.55
CA ASN A 221 -4.73 9.70 -3.23
C ASN A 221 -3.81 10.89 -2.91
N LEU A 222 -2.49 10.64 -2.98
CA LEU A 222 -1.45 11.66 -2.90
C LEU A 222 -0.65 11.68 -4.20
N ASN A 223 -0.58 12.83 -4.86
CA ASN A 223 0.38 13.05 -5.94
C ASN A 223 1.65 13.72 -5.40
N TRP A 224 2.79 13.02 -5.53
CA TRP A 224 4.09 13.47 -5.03
C TRP A 224 5.22 13.04 -5.97
N GLY A 225 6.03 13.98 -6.44
CA GLY A 225 7.14 13.69 -7.36
C GLY A 225 6.69 13.08 -8.70
N LYS A 226 5.53 13.51 -9.20
CA LYS A 226 4.83 12.91 -10.35
C LYS A 226 4.39 11.45 -10.17
N VAL A 227 4.47 10.88 -8.97
CA VAL A 227 3.86 9.58 -8.65
C VAL A 227 2.52 9.83 -7.98
N ASP A 228 1.48 9.14 -8.42
CA ASP A 228 0.17 9.18 -7.81
C ASP A 228 -0.07 7.91 -6.97
N PHE A 229 -0.16 8.10 -5.66
CA PHE A 229 -0.34 7.04 -4.66
C PHE A 229 -1.81 6.92 -4.30
N ALA A 230 -2.50 5.85 -4.73
CA ALA A 230 -3.80 5.49 -4.18
C ALA A 230 -3.62 4.88 -2.78
N ILE A 231 -4.28 5.47 -1.79
CA ILE A 231 -4.25 5.05 -0.40
C ILE A 231 -5.56 4.33 -0.10
N LEU A 232 -5.49 3.03 0.15
CA LEU A 232 -6.65 2.16 0.29
C LEU A 232 -7.04 1.92 1.75
N GLU A 233 -8.32 1.59 1.92
CA GLU A 233 -8.97 1.14 3.15
C GLU A 233 -9.41 -0.32 2.97
N ASP A 234 -8.47 -1.20 2.66
CA ASP A 234 -8.72 -2.59 2.28
C ASP A 234 -9.30 -3.45 3.41
N ARG A 235 -9.10 -3.02 4.66
CA ARG A 235 -9.73 -3.61 5.85
C ARG A 235 -11.12 -3.07 6.17
N LYS A 236 -11.43 -1.82 5.79
CA LYS A 236 -12.58 -1.04 6.29
C LYS A 236 -13.95 -1.64 5.96
N PHE A 237 -14.08 -2.19 4.76
CA PHE A 237 -15.33 -2.73 4.25
C PHE A 237 -15.32 -4.27 4.16
N LYS A 238 -14.18 -4.89 4.48
CA LYS A 238 -13.97 -6.32 4.32
C LYS A 238 -14.94 -7.11 5.17
N THR A 239 -15.54 -8.14 4.59
CA THR A 239 -16.50 -9.02 5.25
C THR A 239 -15.82 -9.92 6.29
N GLY A 240 -16.48 -10.19 7.41
CA GLY A 240 -16.05 -11.19 8.39
C GLY A 240 -16.43 -12.62 7.99
N PRO A 241 -15.57 -13.63 8.15
CA PRO A 241 -15.84 -14.99 7.67
C PRO A 241 -16.82 -15.78 8.55
N ALA A 242 -16.92 -15.51 9.85
CA ALA A 242 -17.72 -16.32 10.77
C ALA A 242 -19.21 -16.29 10.41
N GLY A 243 -19.81 -17.48 10.27
CA GLY A 243 -21.21 -17.64 9.87
C GLY A 243 -21.48 -17.37 8.38
N ARG A 244 -20.47 -17.00 7.59
CA ARG A 244 -20.55 -16.80 6.14
C ARG A 244 -19.94 -17.96 5.37
N VAL A 245 -18.81 -18.49 5.86
CA VAL A 245 -18.10 -19.61 5.24
C VAL A 245 -18.15 -20.86 6.13
N PRO A 246 -18.05 -22.08 5.55
CA PRO A 246 -17.90 -23.30 6.34
C PRO A 246 -16.65 -23.26 7.22
N LYS A 247 -16.75 -23.71 8.47
CA LYS A 247 -15.57 -23.83 9.35
C LYS A 247 -14.71 -25.01 8.92
N GLN A 248 -13.49 -24.74 8.46
CA GLN A 248 -12.56 -25.74 7.90
C GLN A 248 -11.18 -25.75 8.58
N GLY A 249 -11.12 -25.16 9.77
CA GLY A 249 -9.91 -25.02 10.56
C GLY A 249 -10.20 -24.63 12.01
N PRO A 250 -9.14 -24.34 12.78
CA PRO A 250 -9.29 -23.99 14.19
C PRO A 250 -10.02 -22.65 14.39
N ARG A 251 -9.86 -21.71 13.45
CA ARG A 251 -10.52 -20.41 13.42
C ARG A 251 -11.47 -20.32 12.20
N PRO A 252 -12.51 -19.45 12.22
CA PRO A 252 -13.42 -19.28 11.09
C PRO A 252 -12.74 -18.84 9.78
N ASP A 253 -11.63 -18.12 9.89
CA ASP A 253 -10.79 -17.59 8.81
C ASP A 253 -9.71 -18.57 8.32
N HIS A 254 -9.59 -19.75 8.95
CA HIS A 254 -8.53 -20.72 8.66
C HIS A 254 -9.06 -21.94 7.90
N ILE A 255 -8.32 -22.35 6.87
CA ILE A 255 -8.56 -23.59 6.14
C ILE A 255 -7.29 -24.45 6.18
N ARG A 256 -7.42 -25.69 6.69
CA ARG A 256 -6.31 -26.66 6.75
C ARG A 256 -6.35 -27.72 5.67
N ASN A 257 -7.55 -28.09 5.23
CA ASN A 257 -7.73 -29.14 4.22
C ASN A 257 -7.28 -28.61 2.85
N PRO A 258 -6.23 -29.17 2.22
CA PRO A 258 -5.82 -28.76 0.88
C PRO A 258 -6.79 -29.24 -0.22
N GLU A 259 -7.61 -30.25 0.06
CA GLU A 259 -8.57 -30.83 -0.89
C GLU A 259 -9.95 -30.17 -0.81
N TYR A 260 -10.06 -29.01 -0.16
CA TYR A 260 -11.34 -28.31 -0.07
C TYR A 260 -11.69 -27.63 -1.39
N ASP A 261 -12.97 -27.35 -1.62
CA ASP A 261 -13.41 -26.56 -2.77
C ASP A 261 -13.28 -25.05 -2.46
N PRO A 262 -12.41 -24.28 -3.13
CA PRO A 262 -12.29 -22.85 -2.88
C PRO A 262 -13.52 -22.03 -3.25
N ALA A 263 -14.38 -22.54 -4.15
CA ALA A 263 -15.65 -21.89 -4.45
C ALA A 263 -16.60 -21.91 -3.24
N SER A 264 -16.44 -22.86 -2.31
CA SER A 264 -17.24 -22.94 -1.07
C SER A 264 -17.04 -21.75 -0.12
N VAL A 265 -15.98 -20.96 -0.33
CA VAL A 265 -15.67 -19.78 0.48
C VAL A 265 -15.78 -18.46 -0.29
N ASP A 266 -15.92 -18.47 -1.62
CA ASP A 266 -16.25 -17.27 -2.40
C ASP A 266 -17.76 -16.99 -2.36
N VAL A 267 -18.24 -16.54 -1.20
CA VAL A 267 -19.67 -16.45 -0.92
C VAL A 267 -20.30 -15.18 -1.49
N GLU A 268 -21.51 -15.32 -2.01
CA GLU A 268 -22.27 -14.19 -2.56
C GLU A 268 -22.44 -13.07 -1.51
N GLY A 269 -22.22 -11.83 -1.95
CA GLY A 269 -22.35 -10.65 -1.10
C GLY A 269 -21.17 -10.38 -0.17
N ALA A 270 -20.14 -11.24 -0.14
CA ALA A 270 -18.89 -10.90 0.56
C ALA A 270 -18.18 -9.71 -0.12
N VAL A 271 -17.67 -8.81 0.70
CA VAL A 271 -17.07 -7.54 0.29
C VAL A 271 -15.60 -7.52 0.69
N LEU A 272 -14.76 -6.94 -0.19
CA LEU A 272 -13.38 -6.59 0.12
C LEU A 272 -13.24 -5.06 0.26
N LEU A 273 -13.06 -4.34 -0.86
CA LEU A 273 -12.88 -2.87 -0.85
C LEU A 273 -14.20 -2.08 -0.70
N GLY A 274 -15.32 -2.68 -1.10
CA GLY A 274 -16.61 -1.98 -1.20
C GLY A 274 -16.73 -1.07 -2.42
N GLN A 275 -17.97 -0.75 -2.81
CA GLN A 275 -18.24 -0.05 -4.06
C GLN A 275 -17.71 1.39 -4.10
N ARG A 276 -17.61 2.05 -2.94
CA ARG A 276 -17.12 3.43 -2.82
C ARG A 276 -15.65 3.54 -3.22
N GLN A 277 -14.80 2.62 -2.70
CA GLN A 277 -13.40 2.53 -3.10
C GLN A 277 -13.23 2.08 -4.55
N LEU A 278 -14.02 1.11 -5.02
CA LEU A 278 -13.94 0.66 -6.42
C LEU A 278 -14.27 1.79 -7.41
N LYS A 279 -15.27 2.65 -7.10
CA LYS A 279 -15.57 3.85 -7.90
C LYS A 279 -14.45 4.87 -7.88
N PHE A 280 -13.76 5.02 -6.74
CA PHE A 280 -12.57 5.86 -6.65
C PHE A 280 -11.44 5.29 -7.52
N LEU A 281 -11.12 4.01 -7.40
CA LEU A 281 -10.06 3.35 -8.16
C LEU A 281 -10.31 3.40 -9.67
N ASP A 282 -11.55 3.22 -10.12
CA ASP A 282 -11.90 3.32 -11.53
C ASP A 282 -11.61 4.72 -12.11
N LYS A 283 -11.93 5.78 -11.35
CA LYS A 283 -11.62 7.17 -11.72
C LYS A 283 -10.11 7.44 -11.64
N TRP A 284 -9.47 7.00 -10.56
CA TRP A 284 -8.05 7.20 -10.31
C TRP A 284 -7.18 6.51 -11.36
N ALA A 285 -7.54 5.30 -11.82
CA ALA A 285 -6.82 4.58 -12.87
C ALA A 285 -6.84 5.32 -14.21
N GLN A 286 -7.89 6.11 -14.48
CA GLN A 286 -8.06 6.89 -15.71
C GLN A 286 -7.44 8.28 -15.62
N ASP A 287 -7.28 8.84 -14.42
CA ASP A 287 -6.73 10.19 -14.24
C ASP A 287 -5.20 10.16 -14.14
N TRP A 288 -4.54 10.62 -15.20
CA TRP A 288 -3.07 10.72 -15.25
C TRP A 288 -2.58 12.16 -15.11
N ARG A 289 -3.44 13.11 -14.75
CA ARG A 289 -3.02 14.51 -14.59
C ARG A 289 -1.96 14.60 -13.49
N HIS A 290 -0.85 15.25 -13.81
CA HIS A 290 0.31 15.40 -12.92
C HIS A 290 0.98 14.08 -12.49
N ALA A 291 0.62 12.95 -13.11
CA ALA A 291 1.11 11.64 -12.75
C ALA A 291 1.77 10.95 -13.94
N ASP A 292 2.87 10.29 -13.62
CA ASP A 292 3.79 9.62 -14.51
C ASP A 292 3.84 8.13 -14.18
N MET A 293 3.69 7.81 -12.89
CA MET A 293 3.55 6.45 -12.37
C MET A 293 2.44 6.39 -11.33
N LYS A 294 1.89 5.20 -11.12
CA LYS A 294 0.81 4.93 -10.16
C LYS A 294 1.20 3.83 -9.20
N VAL A 295 0.93 4.05 -7.92
CA VAL A 295 1.19 3.09 -6.85
C VAL A 295 -0.06 2.95 -5.99
N ALA A 296 -0.47 1.71 -5.70
CA ALA A 296 -1.51 1.40 -4.73
C ALA A 296 -0.85 1.02 -3.40
N LEU A 297 -1.39 1.56 -2.30
CA LEU A 297 -0.94 1.33 -0.94
C LEU A 297 -2.08 0.71 -0.13
N SER A 298 -1.84 -0.44 0.49
CA SER A 298 -2.84 -1.11 1.33
C SER A 298 -2.21 -1.74 2.57
N ALA A 299 -3.05 -2.16 3.51
CA ALA A 299 -2.60 -2.86 4.69
C ALA A 299 -2.01 -4.22 4.36
N THR A 300 -2.76 -5.05 3.61
CA THR A 300 -2.34 -6.42 3.24
C THR A 300 -2.40 -6.71 1.74
N ILE A 301 -1.78 -7.80 1.31
CA ILE A 301 -1.58 -8.15 -0.09
C ILE A 301 -2.78 -8.91 -0.69
N PHE A 302 -3.03 -8.74 -2.00
CA PHE A 302 -4.17 -9.36 -2.71
C PHE A 302 -3.93 -10.84 -3.07
N CYS A 303 -3.42 -11.66 -2.15
CA CYS A 303 -3.34 -13.12 -2.28
C CYS A 303 -3.14 -13.78 -0.91
N GLY A 304 -3.37 -15.10 -0.82
CA GLY A 304 -2.89 -15.94 0.28
C GLY A 304 -1.37 -16.09 0.19
N GLY A 305 -0.62 -15.16 0.77
CA GLY A 305 0.84 -15.06 0.60
C GLY A 305 1.67 -15.99 1.48
N ALA A 306 1.06 -16.90 2.23
CA ALA A 306 1.73 -17.79 3.16
C ALA A 306 1.04 -19.17 3.24
N HIS A 307 1.85 -20.19 3.49
CA HIS A 307 1.41 -21.58 3.65
C HIS A 307 1.66 -22.14 5.05
N ILE A 308 2.49 -21.46 5.85
CA ILE A 308 2.85 -21.88 7.21
C ILE A 308 2.78 -20.65 8.11
N HIS A 309 2.12 -20.79 9.26
CA HIS A 309 1.79 -19.70 10.16
C HIS A 309 2.21 -20.02 11.60
N GLY A 310 2.78 -19.04 12.30
CA GLY A 310 3.19 -19.10 13.71
C GLY A 310 4.46 -19.90 13.96
N GLY A 311 4.44 -21.20 13.67
CA GLY A 311 5.58 -22.11 13.81
C GLY A 311 5.81 -22.93 12.54
N ALA A 312 7.01 -23.46 12.36
CA ALA A 312 7.42 -24.19 11.14
C ALA A 312 6.53 -25.40 10.77
N ASN A 313 5.79 -25.97 11.73
CA ASN A 313 4.85 -27.08 11.52
C ASN A 313 3.39 -26.61 11.38
N GLY A 314 3.14 -25.31 11.44
CA GLY A 314 1.80 -24.70 11.40
C GLY A 314 1.27 -24.51 10.00
N ARG A 315 1.31 -25.55 9.15
CA ARG A 315 0.80 -25.47 7.78
C ARG A 315 -0.69 -25.09 7.81
N LEU A 316 -1.01 -24.06 7.05
CA LEU A 316 -2.34 -23.53 6.86
C LEU A 316 -2.51 -23.34 5.36
N HIS A 317 -3.54 -23.97 4.79
CA HIS A 317 -3.72 -23.98 3.35
C HIS A 317 -4.22 -22.63 2.85
N ALA A 318 -5.18 -22.02 3.55
CA ALA A 318 -5.66 -20.68 3.26
C ALA A 318 -5.95 -19.89 4.56
N ASP A 319 -5.63 -18.59 4.52
CA ASP A 319 -5.86 -17.61 5.58
C ASP A 319 -6.69 -16.46 5.00
N MET A 320 -7.97 -16.37 5.39
CA MET A 320 -8.89 -15.38 4.83
C MET A 320 -8.52 -13.94 5.22
N ASP A 321 -7.62 -13.78 6.19
CA ASP A 321 -7.21 -12.47 6.68
C ASP A 321 -6.45 -11.68 5.61
N SER A 322 -5.73 -12.34 4.72
CA SER A 322 -5.14 -11.67 3.57
C SER A 322 -6.20 -11.21 2.56
N ASN A 323 -5.86 -10.29 1.66
CA ASN A 323 -6.77 -9.88 0.58
C ASN A 323 -6.82 -10.90 -0.58
N GLY A 324 -6.40 -12.14 -0.34
CA GLY A 324 -6.73 -13.28 -1.20
C GLY A 324 -8.22 -13.64 -1.16
N TRP A 325 -8.91 -13.26 -0.09
CA TRP A 325 -10.33 -13.52 0.14
C TRP A 325 -11.10 -12.22 0.50
N PRO A 326 -12.38 -12.08 0.11
CA PRO A 326 -13.13 -12.95 -0.80
C PRO A 326 -12.62 -12.87 -2.24
N GLN A 327 -12.59 -13.98 -2.97
CA GLN A 327 -11.99 -14.06 -4.31
C GLN A 327 -12.66 -13.11 -5.31
N THR A 328 -14.00 -13.05 -5.32
CA THR A 328 -14.74 -12.09 -6.15
C THR A 328 -14.39 -10.63 -5.81
N GLY A 329 -14.20 -10.32 -4.53
CA GLY A 329 -13.78 -8.99 -4.06
C GLY A 329 -12.35 -8.64 -4.51
N ARG A 330 -11.43 -9.59 -4.37
CA ARG A 330 -10.04 -9.51 -4.86
C ARG A 330 -9.99 -9.27 -6.37
N HIS A 331 -10.79 -10.02 -7.14
CA HIS A 331 -10.85 -9.86 -8.60
C HIS A 331 -11.23 -8.44 -9.02
N ARG A 332 -12.24 -7.85 -8.37
CA ARG A 332 -12.64 -6.47 -8.64
C ARG A 332 -11.54 -5.46 -8.29
N ALA A 333 -10.81 -5.68 -7.20
CA ALA A 333 -9.69 -4.83 -6.81
C ALA A 333 -8.56 -4.87 -7.84
N LEU A 334 -8.07 -6.06 -8.20
CA LEU A 334 -7.01 -6.23 -9.18
C LEU A 334 -7.41 -5.73 -10.58
N ALA A 335 -8.66 -5.96 -10.99
CA ALA A 335 -9.19 -5.46 -12.25
C ALA A 335 -9.21 -3.93 -12.31
N ALA A 336 -9.53 -3.26 -11.18
CA ALA A 336 -9.48 -1.80 -11.09
C ALA A 336 -8.04 -1.26 -11.10
N LEU A 337 -7.11 -1.93 -10.40
CA LEU A 337 -5.71 -1.50 -10.30
C LEU A 337 -4.93 -1.70 -11.60
N ARG A 338 -5.12 -2.82 -12.31
CA ARG A 338 -4.42 -3.10 -13.58
C ARG A 338 -4.77 -2.10 -14.69
N LYS A 339 -6.00 -1.54 -14.67
CA LYS A 339 -6.44 -0.47 -15.59
C LYS A 339 -5.55 0.77 -15.58
N GLY A 340 -4.85 1.02 -14.47
CA GLY A 340 -3.93 2.14 -14.30
C GLY A 340 -2.45 1.75 -14.28
N PHE A 341 -2.09 0.52 -14.65
CA PHE A 341 -0.72 -0.01 -14.54
C PHE A 341 -0.11 0.23 -13.14
N ALA A 342 -0.94 0.09 -12.11
CA ALA A 342 -0.54 0.40 -10.75
C ALA A 342 0.41 -0.67 -10.20
N PHE A 343 1.49 -0.24 -9.53
CA PHE A 343 2.29 -1.11 -8.69
C PHE A 343 1.71 -1.18 -7.28
N HIS A 344 1.70 -2.35 -6.64
CA HIS A 344 1.12 -2.52 -5.30
C HIS A 344 2.19 -2.66 -4.21
N CYS A 345 2.15 -1.79 -3.20
CA CYS A 345 2.98 -1.92 -1.99
C CYS A 345 2.08 -2.16 -0.77
N ALA A 346 2.39 -3.18 0.04
CA ALA A 346 1.59 -3.58 1.20
C ALA A 346 2.45 -4.17 2.34
N GLY A 347 1.82 -4.54 3.46
CA GLY A 347 2.46 -5.24 4.58
C GLY A 347 1.60 -6.37 5.17
N ASP A 348 1.47 -6.41 6.51
CA ASP A 348 0.66 -7.35 7.32
C ASP A 348 1.10 -8.82 7.31
N GLN A 349 1.53 -9.34 6.16
CA GLN A 349 1.79 -10.77 6.02
C GLN A 349 3.03 -11.25 6.80
N HIS A 350 3.79 -10.35 7.43
CA HIS A 350 5.00 -10.69 8.20
C HIS A 350 6.04 -11.49 7.41
N LEU A 351 5.97 -11.37 6.09
CA LEU A 351 6.81 -12.07 5.14
C LEU A 351 7.03 -11.14 3.96
N GLY A 352 8.28 -10.78 3.70
CA GLY A 352 8.60 -10.04 2.49
C GLY A 352 8.32 -10.92 1.27
N THR A 353 7.51 -10.46 0.31
CA THR A 353 7.17 -11.24 -0.89
C THR A 353 7.04 -10.36 -2.13
N ILE A 354 7.45 -10.89 -3.29
CA ILE A 354 7.08 -10.32 -4.59
C ILE A 354 6.17 -11.31 -5.32
N PHE A 355 4.99 -10.83 -5.72
CA PHE A 355 4.07 -11.56 -6.58
C PHE A 355 3.70 -10.75 -7.82
N HIS A 356 3.48 -11.45 -8.94
CA HIS A 356 2.73 -10.93 -10.08
C HIS A 356 1.36 -11.62 -10.07
N HIS A 357 0.30 -10.82 -9.95
CA HIS A 357 -1.06 -11.32 -9.80
C HIS A 357 -1.65 -11.76 -11.14
N GLY A 358 -2.52 -12.77 -11.08
CA GLY A 358 -3.37 -13.20 -12.19
C GLY A 358 -4.86 -13.19 -11.84
N LEU A 359 -5.68 -12.95 -12.87
CA LEU A 359 -7.14 -13.06 -12.89
C LEU A 359 -7.55 -14.17 -13.87
N ASP A 360 -7.44 -13.90 -15.18
CA ASP A 360 -7.85 -14.81 -16.23
C ASP A 360 -6.72 -15.80 -16.53
N GLU A 361 -5.50 -15.29 -16.66
CA GLU A 361 -4.25 -16.05 -16.78
C GLU A 361 -3.22 -15.61 -15.73
N TYR A 362 -2.08 -16.32 -15.63
CA TYR A 362 -0.99 -15.85 -14.79
C TYR A 362 -0.38 -14.57 -15.40
N ARG A 363 0.03 -13.61 -14.55
CA ARG A 363 0.72 -12.39 -14.97
C ARG A 363 -0.12 -11.43 -15.84
N ASP A 364 -1.44 -11.42 -15.67
CA ASP A 364 -2.36 -10.52 -16.40
C ASP A 364 -2.91 -9.37 -15.52
N ALA A 365 -2.34 -9.15 -14.35
CA ALA A 365 -2.69 -8.07 -13.43
C ALA A 365 -1.44 -7.44 -12.81
N ILE A 366 -1.57 -6.74 -11.69
CA ILE A 366 -0.49 -5.93 -11.12
C ILE A 366 0.63 -6.76 -10.48
N TRP A 367 1.81 -6.16 -10.35
CA TRP A 367 2.85 -6.63 -9.44
C TRP A 367 2.63 -6.09 -8.04
N SER A 368 3.05 -6.86 -7.04
CA SER A 368 2.99 -6.47 -5.64
C SER A 368 4.27 -6.78 -4.87
N PHE A 369 4.56 -5.92 -3.90
CA PHE A 369 5.60 -6.11 -2.89
C PHE A 369 4.99 -6.00 -1.49
N CYS A 370 4.93 -7.12 -0.77
CA CYS A 370 4.71 -7.11 0.68
C CYS A 370 6.06 -6.83 1.33
N VAL A 371 6.17 -5.78 2.13
CA VAL A 371 7.39 -5.53 2.90
C VAL A 371 7.47 -6.43 4.14
N PRO A 372 8.68 -6.79 4.60
CA PRO A 372 8.82 -7.56 5.84
C PRO A 372 8.49 -6.71 7.06
N SER A 373 8.07 -7.35 8.15
CA SER A 373 7.83 -6.67 9.43
C SER A 373 9.11 -6.08 10.01
N ILE A 374 9.03 -4.89 10.60
CA ILE A 374 10.13 -4.27 11.35
C ILE A 374 10.59 -5.16 12.50
N ALA A 375 9.65 -5.75 13.23
CA ALA A 375 9.88 -6.72 14.28
C ALA A 375 8.84 -7.85 14.16
N ASN A 376 9.28 -8.99 13.64
CA ASN A 376 8.39 -10.06 13.21
C ASN A 376 7.89 -10.92 14.39
N LEU A 377 6.71 -10.59 14.93
CA LEU A 377 6.03 -11.33 16.00
C LEU A 377 5.51 -12.69 15.53
N TYR A 378 4.85 -12.72 14.38
CA TYR A 378 4.10 -13.89 13.92
C TYR A 378 4.67 -14.37 12.59
N LEU A 379 5.45 -15.46 12.64
CA LEU A 379 6.19 -15.93 11.48
C LEU A 379 5.27 -16.55 10.43
N ARG A 380 5.53 -16.22 9.17
CA ARG A 380 4.88 -16.84 8.02
C ARG A 380 5.94 -17.31 7.02
N TRP A 381 5.62 -18.35 6.23
CA TRP A 381 6.47 -18.84 5.14
C TRP A 381 5.66 -19.06 3.87
N TRP A 382 6.25 -18.68 2.74
CA TRP A 382 5.84 -19.13 1.42
C TRP A 382 6.58 -20.43 1.10
N GLU A 383 5.89 -21.55 1.32
CA GLU A 383 6.44 -22.89 1.07
C GLU A 383 5.37 -23.76 0.40
N PRO A 384 5.17 -23.60 -0.92
CA PRO A 384 4.26 -24.47 -1.66
C PRO A 384 4.75 -25.93 -1.58
N LEU A 385 3.81 -26.87 -1.71
CA LEU A 385 4.13 -28.31 -1.66
C LEU A 385 4.86 -28.75 -2.93
N GLU A 386 4.44 -28.22 -4.06
CA GLU A 386 5.04 -28.48 -5.36
C GLU A 386 5.87 -27.29 -5.83
N PRO A 387 6.96 -27.52 -6.58
CA PRO A 387 7.68 -26.43 -7.20
C PRO A 387 6.82 -25.69 -8.23
N GLY A 388 6.99 -24.37 -8.32
CA GLY A 388 6.23 -23.57 -9.28
C GLY A 388 6.67 -23.84 -10.71
N VAL A 389 5.70 -23.79 -11.63
CA VAL A 389 5.96 -23.89 -13.07
C VAL A 389 6.33 -22.51 -13.64
N ASN A 390 6.89 -22.46 -14.86
CA ASN A 390 7.29 -21.20 -15.51
C ASN A 390 8.19 -20.28 -14.64
N ARG A 391 9.02 -20.88 -13.78
CA ARG A 391 10.00 -20.18 -12.96
C ARG A 391 11.23 -19.77 -13.77
N GLU A 392 11.90 -18.72 -13.33
CA GLU A 392 13.16 -18.27 -13.92
C GLU A 392 14.24 -19.38 -13.77
N PRO A 393 15.11 -19.59 -14.77
CA PRO A 393 16.20 -20.56 -14.68
C PRO A 393 17.06 -20.33 -13.43
N GLY A 394 17.27 -21.38 -12.64
CA GLY A 394 18.06 -21.31 -11.40
C GLY A 394 17.35 -20.67 -10.19
N ALA A 395 16.11 -20.21 -10.34
CA ALA A 395 15.33 -19.67 -9.22
C ALA A 395 14.91 -20.78 -8.23
N PRO A 396 14.70 -20.44 -6.94
CA PRO A 396 14.25 -21.40 -5.93
C PRO A 396 12.96 -22.12 -6.33
N GLY A 397 12.78 -23.37 -5.89
CA GLY A 397 11.63 -24.18 -6.28
C GLY A 397 10.26 -23.57 -5.92
N TYR A 398 10.21 -22.74 -4.87
CA TYR A 398 8.98 -22.06 -4.45
C TYR A 398 8.56 -20.89 -5.36
N THR A 399 9.41 -20.43 -6.29
CA THR A 399 9.05 -19.36 -7.25
C THR A 399 8.34 -19.93 -8.47
N GLY A 400 7.81 -19.06 -9.33
CA GLY A 400 7.02 -19.44 -10.50
C GLY A 400 5.52 -19.36 -10.24
N ASP A 401 4.74 -20.00 -11.11
CA ASP A 401 3.28 -19.99 -11.10
C ASP A 401 2.73 -20.98 -10.07
N HIS A 402 1.80 -20.46 -9.27
CA HIS A 402 1.10 -21.19 -8.22
C HIS A 402 -0.36 -20.76 -8.16
N LEU A 403 -1.20 -21.68 -7.74
CA LEU A 403 -2.49 -21.34 -7.15
C LEU A 403 -2.26 -21.12 -5.65
N ASP A 404 -2.70 -19.99 -5.12
CA ASP A 404 -2.74 -19.82 -3.67
C ASP A 404 -3.85 -20.68 -3.04
N GLY A 405 -3.96 -20.65 -1.71
CA GLY A 405 -4.97 -21.42 -0.98
C GLY A 405 -6.41 -21.17 -1.43
N PHE A 406 -6.72 -20.06 -2.11
CA PHE A 406 -8.06 -19.74 -2.61
C PHE A 406 -8.23 -20.03 -4.10
N HIS A 407 -7.26 -20.72 -4.72
CA HIS A 407 -7.12 -20.88 -6.16
C HIS A 407 -6.95 -19.57 -6.94
N ASN A 408 -6.43 -18.52 -6.31
CA ASN A 408 -6.01 -17.35 -7.06
C ASN A 408 -4.72 -17.65 -7.82
N LYS A 409 -4.64 -17.20 -9.08
CA LYS A 409 -3.41 -17.25 -9.87
C LYS A 409 -2.41 -16.24 -9.30
N VAL A 410 -1.24 -16.72 -8.91
CA VAL A 410 -0.11 -15.89 -8.47
C VAL A 410 1.20 -16.43 -9.04
N THR A 411 2.09 -15.54 -9.45
CA THR A 411 3.46 -15.89 -9.78
C THR A 411 4.38 -15.34 -8.69
N ASN A 412 5.02 -16.21 -7.90
CA ASN A 412 5.99 -15.78 -6.89
C ASN A 412 7.36 -15.55 -7.52
N TYR A 413 8.02 -14.46 -7.15
CA TYR A 413 9.39 -14.15 -7.59
C TYR A 413 10.39 -14.09 -6.45
N ALA A 414 9.93 -13.77 -5.24
CA ALA A 414 10.78 -13.74 -4.05
C ALA A 414 9.93 -13.94 -2.79
N ALA A 415 10.53 -14.54 -1.77
CA ALA A 415 9.97 -14.68 -0.43
C ALA A 415 11.09 -14.66 0.61
N ALA A 416 11.02 -13.77 1.59
CA ALA A 416 11.97 -13.66 2.69
C ALA A 416 11.68 -14.68 3.79
N ASN A 417 11.66 -15.98 3.45
CA ASN A 417 11.31 -17.07 4.36
C ASN A 417 12.25 -17.09 5.59
N PRO A 418 11.71 -17.02 6.84
CA PRO A 418 12.55 -17.05 8.04
C PRO A 418 13.16 -18.43 8.30
N ALA A 419 14.13 -18.48 9.23
CA ALA A 419 14.67 -19.75 9.67
C ALA A 419 13.56 -20.61 10.31
N LYS A 420 13.56 -21.93 10.10
CA LYS A 420 12.56 -22.84 10.68
C LYS A 420 12.58 -22.85 12.22
N LYS A 421 13.73 -22.57 12.83
CA LYS A 421 13.94 -22.42 14.27
C LYS A 421 14.76 -21.15 14.55
N PRO A 422 14.13 -19.97 14.62
CA PRO A 422 14.86 -18.72 14.83
C PRO A 422 15.53 -18.68 16.21
N ALA A 423 16.79 -18.28 16.25
CA ALA A 423 17.59 -18.16 17.47
C ALA A 423 18.78 -17.20 17.23
N GLY A 424 19.40 -16.71 18.31
CA GLY A 424 20.56 -15.82 18.22
C GLY A 424 20.20 -14.45 17.68
N ASN A 425 20.63 -14.11 16.45
CA ASN A 425 20.31 -12.84 15.81
C ASN A 425 18.81 -12.78 15.45
N ILE A 426 17.99 -12.46 16.45
CA ILE A 426 16.56 -12.76 16.48
C ILE A 426 15.78 -12.03 15.38
N LEU A 427 16.11 -10.77 15.09
CA LEU A 427 15.43 -10.03 14.02
C LEU A 427 15.74 -10.65 12.65
N ASN A 428 17.02 -10.93 12.37
CA ASN A 428 17.43 -11.46 11.07
C ASN A 428 16.94 -12.91 10.85
N THR A 429 17.02 -13.78 11.86
CA THR A 429 16.54 -15.17 11.74
C THR A 429 15.02 -15.28 11.63
N ARG A 430 14.29 -14.23 12.02
CA ARG A 430 12.85 -14.07 11.84
C ARG A 430 12.47 -13.27 10.60
N SER A 431 13.43 -13.01 9.70
CA SER A 431 13.24 -12.23 8.47
C SER A 431 12.64 -10.84 8.69
N ALA A 432 12.96 -10.19 9.80
CA ALA A 432 12.54 -8.82 10.07
C ALA A 432 13.36 -7.82 9.22
N GLY A 433 12.72 -6.77 8.73
CA GLY A 433 13.36 -5.83 7.81
C GLY A 433 12.55 -4.58 7.49
N PHE A 434 12.86 -3.98 6.35
CA PHE A 434 12.11 -2.87 5.74
C PHE A 434 12.27 -2.91 4.22
N GLY A 435 11.34 -2.27 3.50
CA GLY A 435 11.37 -2.16 2.05
C GLY A 435 11.86 -0.79 1.58
N ILE A 436 12.57 -0.76 0.45
CA ILE A 436 12.76 0.48 -0.34
C ILE A 436 12.18 0.22 -1.73
N VAL A 437 11.31 1.11 -2.20
CA VAL A 437 10.81 1.11 -3.58
C VAL A 437 11.33 2.35 -4.28
N ARG A 438 12.10 2.15 -5.35
CA ARG A 438 12.59 3.22 -6.21
C ARG A 438 11.72 3.31 -7.44
N LEU A 439 11.13 4.48 -7.65
CA LEU A 439 10.23 4.76 -8.75
C LEU A 439 10.94 5.72 -9.71
N ASN A 440 11.55 5.17 -10.75
CA ASN A 440 12.21 5.98 -11.76
C ASN A 440 11.17 6.50 -12.74
N THR A 441 10.72 7.73 -12.52
CA THR A 441 9.67 8.36 -13.31
C THR A 441 10.13 8.55 -14.75
N LYS A 442 11.40 8.83 -15.01
CA LYS A 442 11.90 9.02 -16.37
C LYS A 442 11.95 7.74 -17.20
N LYS A 443 12.44 6.63 -16.61
CA LYS A 443 12.56 5.33 -17.29
C LYS A 443 11.28 4.50 -17.23
N ARG A 444 10.34 4.84 -16.35
CA ARG A 444 9.19 4.02 -15.94
C ARG A 444 9.61 2.67 -15.35
N GLU A 445 10.67 2.67 -14.55
CA GLU A 445 11.18 1.47 -13.87
C GLU A 445 10.83 1.51 -12.38
N ILE A 446 10.51 0.35 -11.81
CA ILE A 446 10.21 0.17 -10.39
C ILE A 446 11.21 -0.84 -9.83
N THR A 447 12.06 -0.42 -8.90
CA THR A 447 12.99 -1.32 -8.20
C THR A 447 12.52 -1.56 -6.78
N MET A 448 12.29 -2.82 -6.45
CA MET A 448 11.96 -3.30 -5.11
C MET A 448 13.24 -3.75 -4.41
N GLU A 449 13.45 -3.26 -3.20
CA GLU A 449 14.53 -3.67 -2.31
C GLU A 449 13.98 -4.15 -0.97
N CYS A 450 14.54 -5.22 -0.42
CA CYS A 450 14.10 -5.83 0.83
C CYS A 450 15.29 -6.05 1.75
N TRP A 451 15.46 -5.14 2.71
CA TRP A 451 16.63 -5.09 3.58
C TRP A 451 16.33 -5.73 4.94
N PRO A 452 17.24 -6.58 5.46
CA PRO A 452 17.14 -7.08 6.83
C PRO A 452 17.37 -5.97 7.86
N ARG A 453 16.93 -6.19 9.10
CA ARG A 453 17.29 -5.34 10.25
C ARG A 453 18.79 -5.42 10.59
N ASN A 454 19.27 -4.43 11.33
CA ASN A 454 20.62 -4.31 11.89
C ASN A 454 21.74 -4.34 10.85
N VAL A 455 21.51 -3.70 9.70
CA VAL A 455 22.50 -3.58 8.62
C VAL A 455 22.76 -2.13 8.24
N ASP A 456 23.88 -1.91 7.58
CA ASP A 456 24.18 -0.67 6.85
C ASP A 456 24.01 -0.93 5.35
N ILE A 457 23.00 -0.31 4.72
CA ILE A 457 22.70 -0.55 3.30
C ILE A 457 23.72 0.08 2.33
N THR A 458 24.60 0.95 2.83
CA THR A 458 25.71 1.52 2.05
C THR A 458 26.97 0.67 2.11
N ASN A 459 27.04 -0.31 3.01
CA ASN A 459 28.17 -1.22 3.08
C ASN A 459 28.08 -2.25 1.93
N PRO A 460 29.10 -2.35 1.06
CA PRO A 460 29.09 -3.28 -0.08
C PRO A 460 29.09 -4.75 0.32
N ALA A 461 29.36 -5.09 1.59
CA ALA A 461 29.23 -6.45 2.11
C ALA A 461 27.79 -6.81 2.54
N THR A 462 26.93 -5.82 2.77
CA THR A 462 25.53 -6.05 3.12
C THR A 462 24.77 -6.66 1.94
N ARG A 463 23.86 -7.57 2.24
CA ARG A 463 22.99 -8.20 1.25
C ARG A 463 21.53 -7.99 1.65
N GLN A 464 20.69 -7.82 0.64
CA GLN A 464 19.24 -7.88 0.77
C GLN A 464 18.81 -9.34 1.01
N TYR A 465 17.53 -9.55 1.34
CA TYR A 465 16.99 -10.91 1.32
C TYR A 465 17.10 -11.54 -0.09
N PRO A 466 17.26 -12.87 -0.19
CA PRO A 466 17.37 -13.54 -1.49
C PRO A 466 16.17 -13.25 -2.41
N GLY A 467 16.45 -12.95 -3.68
CA GLY A 467 15.45 -12.54 -4.67
C GLY A 467 15.30 -11.02 -4.85
N TRP A 468 15.94 -10.21 -3.99
CA TRP A 468 16.04 -8.76 -4.13
C TRP A 468 17.50 -8.31 -4.36
N PRO A 469 17.74 -7.14 -5.00
CA PRO A 469 16.72 -6.25 -5.57
C PRO A 469 16.07 -6.84 -6.82
N ARG A 470 14.85 -6.40 -7.13
CA ARG A 470 14.15 -6.76 -8.37
C ARG A 470 13.60 -5.51 -9.04
N THR A 471 13.86 -5.37 -10.34
CA THR A 471 13.38 -4.25 -11.16
C THR A 471 12.36 -4.75 -12.17
N ILE A 472 11.27 -4.02 -12.33
CA ILE A 472 10.25 -4.23 -13.36
C ILE A 472 10.00 -2.94 -14.13
N SER A 473 9.46 -3.06 -15.33
CA SER A 473 8.85 -1.94 -16.04
C SER A 473 7.48 -1.63 -15.45
N GLN A 474 7.06 -0.36 -15.45
CA GLN A 474 5.69 0.02 -15.14
C GLN A 474 4.68 -0.74 -16.01
N TYR A 475 5.02 -0.95 -17.28
CA TYR A 475 4.16 -1.63 -18.24
C TYR A 475 3.95 -3.13 -17.91
N ASP A 476 4.83 -3.73 -17.10
CA ASP A 476 4.67 -5.11 -16.63
C ASP A 476 3.48 -5.27 -15.67
N ASN A 477 2.93 -4.19 -15.11
CA ASN A 477 1.74 -4.23 -14.25
C ASN A 477 0.44 -4.49 -15.01
N TYR A 478 0.46 -4.47 -16.34
CA TYR A 478 -0.65 -4.97 -17.15
C TYR A 478 -0.21 -5.32 -18.58
N ALA A 479 0.42 -6.48 -18.71
CA ALA A 479 0.85 -7.04 -19.99
C ALA A 479 0.45 -8.52 -20.11
N PRO A 480 -0.85 -8.84 -20.27
CA PRO A 480 -1.32 -10.23 -20.32
C PRO A 480 -0.59 -11.05 -21.41
N PRO A 481 0.00 -12.20 -21.08
CA PRO A 481 0.80 -13.00 -22.03
C PRO A 481 0.08 -13.40 -23.32
N SER A 482 -1.24 -13.58 -23.26
CA SER A 482 -2.05 -13.97 -24.43
C SER A 482 -2.29 -12.85 -25.44
N TRP A 483 -2.08 -11.59 -25.04
CA TRP A 483 -2.41 -10.42 -25.85
C TRP A 483 -1.45 -10.24 -27.03
N GLY A 484 -1.92 -9.52 -28.04
CA GLY A 484 -1.07 -9.00 -29.11
C GLY A 484 -0.90 -7.49 -28.97
N THR A 485 -0.40 -6.85 -30.01
CA THR A 485 -0.24 -5.40 -30.06
C THR A 485 -1.07 -4.79 -31.19
N LEU A 486 -1.58 -3.59 -30.97
CA LEU A 486 -2.07 -2.72 -32.04
C LEU A 486 -0.88 -2.14 -32.82
N GLY A 487 -1.16 -1.37 -33.87
CA GLY A 487 -0.13 -0.58 -34.56
C GLY A 487 0.47 0.48 -33.63
N GLU A 488 1.76 0.75 -33.79
CA GLU A 488 2.46 1.80 -33.05
C GLU A 488 1.80 3.16 -33.28
N LEU A 489 1.61 3.92 -32.20
CA LEU A 489 1.16 5.30 -32.24
C LEU A 489 2.36 6.22 -32.06
N THR A 490 2.56 7.14 -33.01
CA THR A 490 3.62 8.16 -32.95
C THR A 490 3.01 9.53 -32.77
N PHE A 491 3.42 10.25 -31.73
CA PHE A 491 2.81 11.51 -31.30
C PHE A 491 3.75 12.70 -31.54
N ASP A 492 3.16 13.87 -31.75
CA ASP A 492 3.86 15.16 -31.82
C ASP A 492 4.22 15.76 -30.44
N VAL A 493 3.68 15.18 -29.37
CA VAL A 493 3.93 15.56 -27.97
C VAL A 493 4.62 14.43 -27.20
N GLU A 494 5.37 14.79 -26.16
CA GLU A 494 5.98 13.83 -25.22
C GLU A 494 4.94 13.34 -24.20
N ASP A 495 5.09 12.07 -23.79
CA ASP A 495 4.34 11.41 -22.73
C ASP A 495 2.81 11.61 -22.79
N PRO A 496 2.14 11.36 -23.94
CA PRO A 496 0.68 11.47 -24.02
C PRO A 496 -0.01 10.41 -23.15
N VAL A 497 -1.24 10.70 -22.74
CA VAL A 497 -2.12 9.74 -22.08
C VAL A 497 -2.92 9.00 -23.15
N VAL A 498 -2.82 7.68 -23.16
CA VAL A 498 -3.51 6.78 -24.10
C VAL A 498 -4.51 5.93 -23.34
N GLN A 499 -5.72 5.78 -23.90
CA GLN A 499 -6.79 4.93 -23.37
C GLN A 499 -7.24 3.93 -24.42
N LEU A 500 -7.37 2.67 -24.00
CA LEU A 500 -7.89 1.58 -24.80
C LEU A 500 -9.27 1.17 -24.28
N ILE A 501 -10.26 1.08 -25.17
CA ILE A 501 -11.65 0.76 -24.85
C ILE A 501 -12.12 -0.36 -25.77
N ASP A 502 -12.78 -1.38 -25.22
CA ASP A 502 -13.46 -2.41 -26.02
C ASP A 502 -14.60 -1.77 -26.82
N ALA A 503 -14.58 -1.90 -28.15
CA ALA A 503 -15.55 -1.22 -29.01
C ALA A 503 -16.98 -1.77 -28.84
N THR A 504 -17.11 -3.01 -28.37
CA THR A 504 -18.40 -3.69 -28.17
C THR A 504 -18.95 -3.40 -26.77
N THR A 505 -18.20 -3.68 -25.71
CA THR A 505 -18.69 -3.53 -24.34
C THR A 505 -18.60 -2.11 -23.82
N ARG A 506 -17.81 -1.25 -24.49
CA ARG A 506 -17.45 0.11 -24.03
C ARG A 506 -16.69 0.14 -22.71
N GLU A 507 -16.18 -1.01 -22.28
CA GLU A 507 -15.31 -1.07 -21.11
C GLU A 507 -13.95 -0.46 -21.42
N VAL A 508 -13.47 0.41 -20.53
CA VAL A 508 -12.08 0.86 -20.54
C VAL A 508 -11.20 -0.29 -20.06
N LEU A 509 -10.34 -0.78 -20.95
CA LEU A 509 -9.36 -1.83 -20.64
C LEU A 509 -8.24 -1.26 -19.79
N TYR A 510 -7.71 -0.10 -20.18
CA TYR A 510 -6.73 0.64 -19.40
C TYR A 510 -6.59 2.08 -19.88
N THR A 511 -5.97 2.91 -19.04
CA THR A 511 -5.45 4.23 -19.40
C THR A 511 -4.01 4.34 -18.87
N VAL A 512 -3.09 4.87 -19.67
CA VAL A 512 -1.67 4.97 -19.29
C VAL A 512 -1.02 6.20 -19.89
N ARG A 513 -0.09 6.83 -19.15
CA ARG A 513 0.83 7.82 -19.71
C ARG A 513 1.98 7.09 -20.40
N ALA A 514 2.14 7.31 -21.70
CA ALA A 514 3.26 6.78 -22.47
C ALA A 514 4.60 7.35 -21.97
N ASN A 515 5.69 6.70 -22.36
CA ASN A 515 7.05 7.18 -22.12
C ASN A 515 7.67 7.58 -23.47
N GLY A 516 7.80 8.88 -23.70
CA GLY A 516 8.26 9.45 -24.95
C GLY A 516 7.14 9.72 -25.96
N LYS A 517 7.52 9.80 -27.23
CA LYS A 517 6.62 10.11 -28.38
C LYS A 517 6.00 8.88 -29.05
N THR A 518 6.29 7.67 -28.59
CA THR A 518 5.73 6.46 -29.18
C THR A 518 5.09 5.57 -28.13
N PHE A 519 4.03 4.88 -28.51
CA PHE A 519 3.39 3.88 -27.68
C PHE A 519 2.75 2.80 -28.54
N THR A 520 2.95 1.55 -28.16
CA THR A 520 2.33 0.40 -28.82
C THR A 520 1.32 -0.24 -27.87
N PRO A 521 0.01 -0.01 -28.05
CA PRO A 521 -1.01 -0.56 -27.16
C PRO A 521 -1.05 -2.09 -27.22
N GLY A 522 -0.97 -2.75 -26.06
CA GLY A 522 -1.29 -4.17 -25.93
C GLY A 522 -2.81 -4.38 -25.94
N ALA A 523 -3.30 -5.40 -26.64
CA ALA A 523 -4.73 -5.66 -26.74
C ALA A 523 -5.07 -7.15 -26.95
N PRO A 524 -6.24 -7.61 -26.46
CA PRO A 524 -6.76 -8.94 -26.79
C PRO A 524 -6.89 -9.16 -28.31
N LYS A 525 -6.52 -10.36 -28.77
CA LYS A 525 -6.65 -10.76 -30.19
C LYS A 525 -8.12 -10.96 -30.56
N GLY A 526 -8.45 -10.77 -31.85
CA GLY A 526 -9.79 -11.07 -32.39
C GLY A 526 -10.89 -10.09 -31.98
N LYS A 527 -10.55 -8.93 -31.39
CA LYS A 527 -11.48 -7.88 -30.97
C LYS A 527 -11.16 -6.55 -31.63
N ALA A 528 -12.14 -5.64 -31.61
CA ALA A 528 -11.99 -4.25 -32.05
C ALA A 528 -12.01 -3.28 -30.87
N PHE A 529 -11.24 -2.21 -30.98
CA PHE A 529 -11.00 -1.26 -29.91
C PHE A 529 -11.13 0.18 -30.38
N ILE A 530 -11.59 1.02 -29.46
CA ILE A 530 -11.51 2.47 -29.58
C ILE A 530 -10.25 2.90 -28.84
N VAL A 531 -9.41 3.65 -29.55
CA VAL A 531 -8.18 4.23 -29.00
C VAL A 531 -8.42 5.72 -28.84
N LYS A 532 -8.19 6.24 -27.63
CA LYS A 532 -8.16 7.68 -27.38
C LYS A 532 -6.78 8.11 -26.90
N ALA A 533 -6.41 9.35 -27.19
CA ALA A 533 -5.18 9.94 -26.68
C ALA A 533 -5.33 11.45 -26.45
N GLY A 534 -4.44 12.01 -25.61
CA GLY A 534 -4.32 13.45 -25.40
C GLY A 534 -3.17 13.77 -24.45
N LYS A 535 -2.77 15.04 -24.38
CA LYS A 535 -1.57 15.47 -23.64
C LYS A 535 -1.67 15.19 -22.12
N HIS A 536 -2.83 15.52 -21.54
CA HIS A 536 -3.05 15.41 -20.09
C HIS A 536 -4.17 14.42 -19.73
N ALA A 537 -5.09 14.17 -20.67
CA ALA A 537 -6.20 13.22 -20.57
C ALA A 537 -6.52 12.66 -21.97
N PRO A 538 -7.10 11.45 -22.08
CA PRO A 538 -7.36 10.79 -23.36
C PRO A 538 -8.63 11.33 -24.04
N ASP A 539 -8.61 12.59 -24.46
CA ASP A 539 -9.81 13.33 -24.87
C ASP A 539 -10.10 13.23 -26.38
N THR A 540 -9.11 12.85 -27.20
CA THR A 540 -9.25 12.75 -28.66
C THR A 540 -9.38 11.29 -29.09
N VAL A 541 -10.39 10.96 -29.90
CA VAL A 541 -10.50 9.63 -30.51
C VAL A 541 -9.52 9.51 -31.67
N ILE A 542 -8.60 8.56 -31.59
CA ILE A 542 -7.59 8.27 -32.61
C ILE A 542 -8.08 7.20 -33.58
N SER A 543 -8.74 6.16 -33.07
CA SER A 543 -9.33 5.09 -33.87
C SER A 543 -10.61 4.59 -33.21
N GLN A 544 -11.60 4.24 -34.03
CA GLN A 544 -12.87 3.65 -33.57
C GLN A 544 -12.90 2.12 -33.68
N LYS A 545 -11.93 1.52 -34.39
CA LYS A 545 -11.96 0.10 -34.78
C LYS A 545 -10.57 -0.52 -34.90
N ALA A 546 -9.63 -0.11 -34.05
CA ALA A 546 -8.30 -0.69 -34.02
C ALA A 546 -8.35 -2.16 -33.61
N GLN A 547 -7.47 -2.98 -34.18
CA GLN A 547 -7.36 -4.42 -33.91
C GLN A 547 -5.90 -4.83 -33.81
N VAL A 548 -5.61 -5.96 -33.17
CA VAL A 548 -4.24 -6.51 -33.14
C VAL A 548 -3.72 -6.66 -34.58
N GLY A 549 -2.52 -6.14 -34.84
CA GLY A 549 -1.94 -6.10 -36.18
C GLY A 549 -2.39 -4.92 -37.07
N SER A 550 -3.12 -3.94 -36.54
CA SER A 550 -3.40 -2.69 -37.25
C SER A 550 -2.11 -1.98 -37.66
N ALA A 551 -2.14 -1.21 -38.75
CA ALA A 551 -0.99 -0.44 -39.19
C ALA A 551 -0.62 0.67 -38.19
N PRO A 552 0.65 1.09 -38.12
CA PRO A 552 1.08 2.25 -37.35
C PRO A 552 0.33 3.53 -37.73
N HIS A 553 0.23 4.48 -36.79
CA HIS A 553 -0.53 5.71 -36.97
C HIS A 553 0.20 6.92 -36.36
N SER A 554 0.36 7.98 -37.15
CA SER A 554 0.84 9.28 -36.65
C SER A 554 -0.32 10.10 -36.10
N VAL A 555 -0.17 10.60 -34.87
CA VAL A 555 -1.21 11.31 -34.12
C VAL A 555 -0.75 12.75 -33.83
N THR A 556 -1.58 13.72 -34.17
CA THR A 556 -1.41 15.13 -33.78
C THR A 556 -2.36 15.46 -32.64
N LEU A 557 -1.81 15.80 -31.47
CA LEU A 557 -2.58 16.18 -30.29
C LEU A 557 -2.45 17.70 -30.08
N LYS A 558 -3.54 18.43 -30.34
CA LYS A 558 -3.61 19.89 -30.19
C LYS A 558 -3.42 20.36 -28.74
#